data_AF-A0A5C3NWX5-F1
#
_entry.id   AF-A0A5C3NWX5-F1
#
_cell.length_a   1.000
_cell.length_b   1.000
_cell.length_c   1.000
_cell.angle_alpha   90.00
_cell.angle_beta   90.00
_cell.angle_gamma   90.00
#
_symmetry.space_group_name_H-M   'P 1'
#
loop_
_entity.id
_entity.type
_entity.pdbx_description
1 polymer ?
#
loop_
_entity_poly.entity_id
_entity_poly.type
_entity_poly.pdbx_seq_one_letter_code
_entity_poly.pdbx_strand_id
1 'polypeptide(L)'
;MIDSCAAVRLGPTQELDYAQELQLLKAELNQNPLVAIRNNLESFERKFLILQRELIDEMRKFVVREGDRVISTVLSGPHDRINDPDLYEIWKDMRWRGIVKARHLVLAVHDYYLQKLDDLQHGIQSPGHPLSESDAWAVEHLDLMHLQPIIEALDGDVSGFVTIQEINRFTTARPQGWSLPRWLAYWATGWRLSMTEYRQRIMSVLNAMFDMADGVRHANRSNVHSYLEAVKVVVNEMTSSFQGNTEELFLLPRFQAYIKQEEERMRRHLETAKYDLDAPDTLAFINGRCGLERASPL
;
A
#
# COMPACT_ATOMS: atom_id res chain seq x y z
N MET A 1 -23.99 -55.14 10.39
CA MET A 1 -23.69 -54.37 11.62
C MET A 1 -22.17 -54.42 11.76
N ILE A 2 -21.44 -53.66 10.94
CA ILE A 2 -20.98 -52.27 11.18
C ILE A 2 -20.24 -52.16 12.52
N ASP A 3 -19.04 -51.60 12.66
CA ASP A 3 -17.84 -51.44 11.84
C ASP A 3 -16.80 -50.77 12.75
N SER A 4 -15.53 -50.89 12.39
CA SER A 4 -14.44 -49.93 12.64
C SER A 4 -13.89 -49.69 14.06
N CYS A 5 -12.61 -50.05 14.22
CA CYS A 5 -11.61 -49.03 14.54
C CYS A 5 -10.37 -49.30 13.70
N ALA A 6 -10.31 -48.65 12.53
CA ALA A 6 -9.17 -48.70 11.63
C ALA A 6 -8.09 -47.72 12.13
N ALA A 7 -6.94 -48.27 12.53
CA ALA A 7 -5.72 -47.52 12.73
C ALA A 7 -5.26 -46.96 11.37
N VAL A 8 -5.28 -45.63 11.22
CA VAL A 8 -4.64 -44.95 10.10
C VAL A 8 -3.13 -45.10 10.28
N ARG A 9 -2.54 -46.06 9.57
CA ARG A 9 -1.10 -46.11 9.37
C ARG A 9 -0.72 -44.97 8.44
N LEU A 10 0.01 -43.99 8.96
CA LEU A 10 0.75 -43.04 8.14
C LEU A 10 1.72 -43.85 7.26
N GLY A 11 1.66 -43.63 5.95
CA GLY A 11 2.58 -44.24 5.01
C GLY A 11 4.00 -43.69 5.21
N PRO A 12 5.04 -44.51 5.00
CA PRO A 12 6.44 -44.13 5.26
C PRO A 12 6.92 -42.92 4.45
N THR A 13 6.22 -42.54 3.38
CA THR A 13 6.55 -41.43 2.49
C THR A 13 6.27 -40.05 3.07
N GLN A 14 5.30 -39.88 3.97
CA GLN A 14 4.91 -38.55 4.47
C GLN A 14 5.71 -38.13 5.71
N GLU A 15 6.13 -39.09 6.55
CA GLU A 15 7.08 -38.81 7.64
C GLU A 15 8.51 -38.52 7.13
N LEU A 16 8.89 -39.08 5.98
CA LEU A 16 10.17 -38.80 5.31
C LEU A 16 10.24 -37.35 4.79
N ASP A 17 9.13 -36.81 4.32
CA ASP A 17 9.02 -35.47 3.73
C ASP A 17 9.15 -34.37 4.80
N TYR A 18 8.41 -34.51 5.91
CA TYR A 18 8.52 -33.60 7.05
C TYR A 18 9.88 -33.68 7.75
N ALA A 19 10.49 -34.86 7.81
CA ALA A 19 11.83 -35.02 8.36
C ALA A 19 12.88 -34.36 7.47
N GLN A 20 12.71 -34.38 6.14
CA GLN A 20 13.57 -33.69 5.18
C GLN A 20 13.39 -32.17 5.25
N GLU A 21 12.16 -31.66 5.32
CA GLU A 21 11.88 -30.22 5.49
C GLU A 21 12.43 -29.70 6.82
N LEU A 22 12.26 -30.44 7.93
CA LEU A 22 12.86 -30.09 9.23
C LEU A 22 14.38 -30.13 9.20
N GLN A 23 14.98 -31.04 8.43
CA GLN A 23 16.43 -31.07 8.24
C GLN A 23 16.92 -29.90 7.39
N LEU A 24 16.17 -29.49 6.35
CA LEU A 24 16.47 -28.32 5.54
C LEU A 24 16.35 -27.02 6.35
N LEU A 25 15.28 -26.87 7.14
CA LEU A 25 15.11 -25.70 8.01
C LEU A 25 16.18 -25.64 9.10
N LYS A 26 16.53 -26.78 9.72
CA LYS A 26 17.64 -26.83 10.70
C LYS A 26 18.98 -26.57 10.04
N ALA A 27 19.18 -26.98 8.79
CA ALA A 27 20.38 -26.66 8.04
C ALA A 27 20.46 -25.17 7.72
N GLU A 28 19.36 -24.52 7.33
CA GLU A 28 19.28 -23.06 7.12
C GLU A 28 19.47 -22.26 8.41
N LEU A 29 18.84 -22.68 9.53
CA LEU A 29 19.01 -22.01 10.82
C LEU A 29 20.44 -22.15 11.40
N ASN A 30 21.12 -23.26 11.07
CA ASN A 30 22.52 -23.49 11.43
C ASN A 30 23.51 -22.83 10.45
N GLN A 31 23.03 -22.20 9.37
CA GLN A 31 23.92 -21.38 8.54
C GLN A 31 24.35 -20.16 9.34
N ASN A 32 25.66 -19.99 9.45
CA ASN A 32 26.26 -18.83 10.10
C ASN A 32 25.58 -17.55 9.56
N PRO A 33 25.09 -16.65 10.43
CA PRO A 33 24.34 -15.47 10.01
C PRO A 33 25.10 -14.60 9.00
N LEU A 34 26.44 -14.62 9.03
CA LEU A 34 27.27 -13.93 8.02
C LEU A 34 27.14 -14.53 6.61
N VAL A 35 26.91 -15.85 6.51
CA VAL A 35 26.69 -16.55 5.24
C VAL A 35 25.29 -16.28 4.71
N ALA A 36 24.27 -16.30 5.57
CA ALA A 36 22.90 -15.95 5.21
C ALA A 36 22.79 -14.48 4.77
N ILE A 37 23.41 -13.56 5.50
CA ILE A 37 23.50 -12.13 5.14
C ILE A 37 24.22 -11.97 3.80
N ARG A 38 25.35 -12.66 3.57
CA ARG A 38 26.10 -12.58 2.30
C ARG A 38 25.30 -13.12 1.11
N ASN A 39 24.59 -14.22 1.28
CA ASN A 39 23.74 -14.78 0.21
C ASN A 39 22.54 -13.87 -0.07
N ASN A 40 21.95 -13.26 0.97
CA ASN A 40 20.87 -12.29 0.82
C ASN A 40 21.37 -10.97 0.21
N LEU A 41 22.61 -10.56 0.53
CA LEU A 41 23.28 -9.41 -0.07
C LEU A 41 23.46 -9.60 -1.58
N GLU A 42 23.84 -10.80 -2.03
CA GLU A 42 23.99 -11.08 -3.47
C GLU A 42 22.64 -11.01 -4.20
N SER A 43 21.57 -11.52 -3.59
CA SER A 43 20.19 -11.40 -4.11
C SER A 43 19.73 -9.94 -4.12
N PHE A 44 20.04 -9.19 -3.06
CA PHE A 44 19.75 -7.77 -2.93
C PHE A 44 20.51 -6.96 -3.98
N GLU A 45 21.80 -7.19 -4.18
CA GLU A 45 22.63 -6.50 -5.20
C GLU A 45 22.10 -6.77 -6.60
N ARG A 46 21.70 -8.01 -6.91
CA ARG A 46 21.07 -8.33 -8.20
C ARG A 46 19.75 -7.59 -8.38
N LYS A 47 18.87 -7.55 -7.37
CA LYS A 47 17.60 -6.79 -7.41
C LYS A 47 17.85 -5.28 -7.52
N PHE A 48 18.80 -4.75 -6.77
CA PHE A 48 19.22 -3.36 -6.81
C PHE A 48 19.75 -2.97 -8.20
N LEU A 49 20.57 -3.81 -8.82
CA LEU A 49 21.08 -3.60 -10.18
C LEU A 49 19.96 -3.67 -11.23
N ILE A 50 18.96 -4.52 -11.05
CA ILE A 50 17.79 -4.58 -11.94
C ILE A 50 17.00 -3.27 -11.81
N LEU A 51 16.67 -2.84 -10.59
CA LEU A 51 15.97 -1.58 -10.34
C LEU A 51 16.74 -0.37 -10.89
N GLN A 52 18.06 -0.32 -10.66
CA GLN A 52 18.90 0.75 -11.18
C GLN A 52 18.91 0.76 -12.72
N ARG A 53 18.91 -0.41 -13.37
CA ARG A 53 18.83 -0.52 -14.83
C ARG A 53 17.46 -0.11 -15.36
N GLU A 54 16.38 -0.51 -14.70
CA GLU A 54 15.02 -0.08 -15.08
C GLU A 54 14.88 1.44 -14.98
N LEU A 55 15.37 2.05 -13.90
CA LEU A 55 15.40 3.50 -13.73
C LEU A 55 16.22 4.17 -14.84
N ILE A 56 17.41 3.66 -15.16
CA ILE A 56 18.25 4.18 -16.24
C ILE A 56 17.58 4.01 -17.62
N ASP A 57 16.93 2.87 -17.87
CA ASP A 57 16.24 2.60 -19.13
C ASP A 57 15.00 3.46 -19.30
N GLU A 58 14.28 3.74 -18.21
CA GLU A 58 13.20 4.72 -18.21
C GLU A 58 13.73 6.13 -18.50
N MET A 59 14.79 6.55 -17.82
CA MET A 59 15.50 7.81 -18.11
C MET A 59 15.95 7.86 -19.58
N ARG A 60 16.49 6.77 -20.15
CA ARG A 60 16.91 6.69 -21.56
C ARG A 60 15.74 6.75 -22.52
N LYS A 61 14.60 6.12 -22.24
CA LYS A 61 13.38 6.25 -23.06
C LYS A 61 12.92 7.70 -23.17
N PHE A 62 13.13 8.51 -22.14
CA PHE A 62 12.89 9.96 -22.21
C PHE A 62 13.93 10.69 -23.06
N VAL A 63 15.23 10.38 -22.90
CA VAL A 63 16.33 11.02 -23.67
C VAL A 63 16.25 10.67 -25.17
N VAL A 64 15.99 9.42 -25.54
CA VAL A 64 15.91 8.96 -26.94
C VAL A 64 14.68 9.53 -27.64
N ARG A 65 13.54 9.68 -26.94
CA ARG A 65 12.36 10.36 -27.49
C ARG A 65 12.57 11.85 -27.76
N GLU A 66 13.51 12.51 -27.07
CA GLU A 66 13.90 13.90 -27.36
C GLU A 66 14.79 14.02 -28.61
N GLY A 67 15.61 13.00 -28.91
CA GLY A 67 16.52 13.01 -30.08
C GLY A 67 15.82 12.89 -31.44
N ASP A 68 14.75 12.10 -31.54
CA ASP A 68 14.12 11.75 -32.83
C ASP A 68 12.90 12.61 -33.21
N ARG A 69 12.47 13.55 -32.35
CA ARG A 69 11.19 14.27 -32.52
C ARG A 69 11.35 15.78 -32.78
N VAL A 70 12.43 16.18 -33.46
CA VAL A 70 12.92 17.57 -33.57
C VAL A 70 11.99 18.60 -34.26
N ILE A 71 10.77 18.31 -34.71
CA ILE A 71 9.96 19.37 -35.38
C ILE A 71 8.58 19.64 -34.74
N SER A 72 8.07 18.81 -33.80
CA SER A 72 6.82 19.13 -33.08
C SER A 72 6.91 19.17 -31.55
N THR A 73 7.96 18.63 -30.94
CA THR A 73 8.15 18.65 -29.46
C THR A 73 8.98 19.80 -28.93
N VAL A 74 9.49 20.68 -29.79
CA VAL A 74 10.25 21.87 -29.35
C VAL A 74 9.39 22.84 -28.53
N LEU A 75 8.05 22.71 -28.59
CA LEU A 75 7.10 23.54 -27.84
C LEU A 75 6.42 22.83 -26.67
N SER A 76 6.51 21.50 -26.57
CA SER A 76 5.79 20.74 -25.55
C SER A 76 6.72 20.21 -24.46
N GLY A 77 6.58 20.75 -23.25
CA GLY A 77 7.42 20.39 -22.12
C GLY A 77 7.02 19.04 -21.49
N PRO A 78 7.89 18.44 -20.65
CA PRO A 78 7.56 17.23 -19.90
C PRO A 78 6.26 17.35 -19.08
N HIS A 79 5.96 18.56 -18.60
CA HIS A 79 4.75 18.91 -17.84
C HIS A 79 3.46 18.70 -18.65
N ASP A 80 3.45 18.85 -19.97
CA ASP A 80 2.25 18.69 -20.82
C ASP A 80 1.65 17.28 -20.80
N ARG A 81 2.40 16.31 -20.27
CA ARG A 81 1.95 14.93 -20.11
C ARG A 81 1.25 14.69 -18.78
N ILE A 82 1.21 15.67 -17.88
CA ILE A 82 0.57 15.57 -16.57
C ILE A 82 -0.90 15.95 -16.72
N ASN A 83 -1.78 15.07 -16.25
CA ASN A 83 -3.22 15.25 -16.39
C ASN A 83 -3.82 16.21 -15.34
N ASP A 84 -3.26 16.21 -14.13
CA ASP A 84 -3.78 17.01 -13.03
C ASP A 84 -3.24 18.46 -13.11
N PRO A 85 -4.11 19.48 -13.09
CA PRO A 85 -3.72 20.86 -13.35
C PRO A 85 -2.82 21.45 -12.26
N ASP A 86 -3.01 21.08 -11.00
CA ASP A 86 -2.18 21.60 -9.90
C ASP A 86 -0.78 20.99 -9.97
N LEU A 87 -0.69 19.68 -10.21
CA LEU A 87 0.61 19.01 -10.39
C LEU A 87 1.31 19.45 -11.68
N TYR A 88 0.57 19.79 -12.73
CA TYR A 88 1.11 20.39 -13.94
C TYR A 88 1.84 21.71 -13.64
N GLU A 89 1.21 22.63 -12.89
CA GLU A 89 1.81 23.92 -12.55
C GLU A 89 3.06 23.74 -11.67
N ILE A 90 2.98 22.88 -10.63
CA ILE A 90 4.13 22.57 -9.77
C ILE A 90 5.30 22.04 -10.61
N TRP A 91 5.02 21.11 -11.54
CA TRP A 91 6.05 20.50 -12.37
C TRP A 91 6.72 21.50 -13.32
N LYS A 92 5.91 22.42 -13.86
CA LYS A 92 6.34 23.48 -14.75
C LYS A 92 7.18 24.53 -14.02
N ASP A 93 6.73 24.98 -12.85
CA ASP A 93 7.41 25.99 -12.02
C ASP A 93 8.76 25.47 -11.52
N MET A 94 8.79 24.22 -11.05
CA MET A 94 10.01 23.55 -10.59
C MET A 94 10.93 23.10 -11.74
N ARG A 95 10.49 23.24 -13.00
CA ARG A 95 11.21 22.85 -14.22
C ARG A 95 11.68 21.39 -14.20
N TRP A 96 10.86 20.51 -13.63
CA TRP A 96 11.17 19.09 -13.59
C TRP A 96 11.04 18.44 -14.96
N ARG A 97 11.87 17.41 -15.20
CA ARG A 97 11.89 16.66 -16.46
C ARG A 97 10.87 15.51 -16.41
N GLY A 98 11.27 14.28 -16.75
CA GLY A 98 10.38 13.11 -16.72
C GLY A 98 10.23 12.45 -15.35
N ILE A 99 11.14 12.76 -14.42
CA ILE A 99 11.28 12.09 -13.13
C ILE A 99 11.76 13.09 -12.07
N VAL A 100 11.32 12.89 -10.82
CA VAL A 100 11.68 13.72 -9.66
C VAL A 100 11.90 12.83 -8.44
N LYS A 101 12.69 13.26 -7.46
CA LYS A 101 12.78 12.57 -6.17
C LYS A 101 11.45 12.69 -5.43
N ALA A 102 10.91 11.58 -4.94
CA ALA A 102 9.59 11.54 -4.31
C ALA A 102 9.45 12.58 -3.18
N ARG A 103 10.44 12.67 -2.29
CA ARG A 103 10.46 13.67 -1.21
C ARG A 103 10.42 15.12 -1.70
N HIS A 104 11.07 15.44 -2.81
CA HIS A 104 11.08 16.82 -3.33
C HIS A 104 9.72 17.17 -3.95
N LEU A 105 9.07 16.19 -4.59
CA LEU A 105 7.72 16.35 -5.10
C LEU A 105 6.73 16.67 -3.98
N VAL A 106 6.71 15.86 -2.91
CA VAL A 106 5.77 16.07 -1.81
C VAL A 106 5.99 17.40 -1.11
N LEU A 107 7.25 17.83 -0.92
CA LEU A 107 7.56 19.15 -0.36
C LEU A 107 7.08 20.29 -1.25
N ALA A 108 7.26 20.21 -2.57
CA ALA A 108 6.75 21.26 -3.46
C ALA A 108 5.21 21.30 -3.48
N VAL A 109 4.56 20.14 -3.41
CA VAL A 109 3.10 20.04 -3.29
C VAL A 109 2.61 20.67 -1.98
N HIS A 110 3.29 20.38 -0.88
CA HIS A 110 3.05 20.99 0.42
C HIS A 110 3.13 22.52 0.35
N ASP A 111 4.25 23.05 -0.15
CA ASP A 111 4.49 24.49 -0.23
C ASP A 111 3.48 25.18 -1.17
N TYR A 112 3.14 24.53 -2.29
CA TYR A 112 2.13 25.02 -3.23
C TYR A 112 0.75 25.18 -2.59
N TYR A 113 0.30 24.18 -1.81
CA TYR A 113 -1.00 24.26 -1.15
C TYR A 113 -1.01 25.16 0.08
N LEU A 114 0.11 25.29 0.80
CA LEU A 114 0.24 26.29 1.85
C LEU A 114 0.14 27.71 1.30
N GLN A 115 0.80 27.98 0.16
CA GLN A 115 0.71 29.29 -0.48
C GLN A 115 -0.73 29.58 -0.95
N LYS A 116 -1.42 28.60 -1.53
CA LYS A 116 -2.84 28.76 -1.92
C LYS A 116 -3.76 28.99 -0.72
N LEU A 117 -3.47 28.38 0.42
CA LEU A 117 -4.24 28.56 1.64
C LEU A 117 -4.02 29.97 2.23
N ASP A 118 -2.79 30.47 2.19
CA ASP A 118 -2.47 31.85 2.57
C ASP A 118 -3.15 32.88 1.64
N ASP A 119 -3.07 32.68 0.33
CA ASP A 119 -3.76 33.51 -0.66
C ASP A 119 -5.28 33.54 -0.43
N LEU A 120 -5.90 32.38 -0.16
CA LEU A 120 -7.32 32.26 0.15
C LEU A 120 -7.70 33.08 1.40
N GLN A 121 -6.89 33.02 2.46
CA GLN A 121 -7.10 33.77 3.70
C GLN A 121 -6.98 35.30 3.48
N HIS A 122 -6.11 35.72 2.56
CA HIS A 122 -5.88 37.12 2.23
C HIS A 122 -6.77 37.64 1.09
N GLY A 123 -7.66 36.80 0.54
CA GLY A 123 -8.53 37.15 -0.58
C GLY A 123 -7.79 37.39 -1.91
N ILE A 124 -6.60 36.81 -2.05
CA ILE A 124 -5.76 36.89 -3.25
C ILE A 124 -6.17 35.74 -4.18
N GLN A 125 -6.34 36.04 -5.47
CA GLN A 125 -6.55 34.99 -6.47
C GLN A 125 -5.23 34.32 -6.81
N SER A 126 -5.04 33.08 -6.34
CA SER A 126 -3.89 32.27 -6.74
C SER A 126 -3.96 31.89 -8.23
N PRO A 127 -2.82 31.76 -8.92
CA PRO A 127 -2.77 31.21 -10.27
C PRO A 127 -3.21 29.72 -10.29
N GLY A 128 -3.95 29.33 -11.33
CA GLY A 128 -4.41 27.95 -11.53
C GLY A 128 -5.78 27.67 -10.93
N HIS A 129 -6.00 26.44 -10.44
CA HIS A 129 -7.26 26.05 -9.80
C HIS A 129 -7.35 26.68 -8.40
N PRO A 130 -8.36 27.51 -8.09
CA PRO A 130 -8.49 28.11 -6.76
C PRO A 130 -8.74 27.01 -5.71
N LEU A 131 -8.08 27.13 -4.55
CA LEU A 131 -8.33 26.22 -3.43
C LEU A 131 -9.75 26.47 -2.90
N SER A 132 -10.56 25.42 -2.78
CA SER A 132 -11.88 25.53 -2.16
C SER A 132 -11.73 25.68 -0.65
N GLU A 133 -12.57 26.51 -0.01
CA GLU A 133 -12.69 26.54 1.45
C GLU A 133 -12.99 25.15 2.04
N SER A 134 -13.70 24.30 1.28
CA SER A 134 -13.98 22.91 1.68
C SER A 134 -12.73 22.02 1.74
N ASP A 135 -11.59 22.46 1.20
CA ASP A 135 -10.33 21.72 1.16
C ASP A 135 -9.28 22.28 2.14
N ALA A 136 -9.55 23.41 2.81
CA ALA A 136 -8.60 24.02 3.75
C ALA A 136 -8.17 23.05 4.87
N TRP A 137 -9.13 22.30 5.42
CA TRP A 137 -8.85 21.25 6.41
C TRP A 137 -7.89 20.18 5.87
N ALA A 138 -7.93 19.86 4.58
CA ALA A 138 -7.09 18.81 4.01
C ALA A 138 -5.63 19.26 3.97
N VAL A 139 -5.40 20.54 3.65
CA VAL A 139 -4.06 21.15 3.62
C VAL A 139 -3.42 21.20 5.00
N GLU A 140 -4.18 21.46 6.07
CA GLU A 140 -3.68 21.40 7.46
C GLU A 140 -3.12 20.02 7.84
N HIS A 141 -3.61 18.96 7.19
CA HIS A 141 -3.17 17.58 7.44
C HIS A 141 -2.05 17.13 6.49
N LEU A 142 -1.69 17.97 5.51
CA LEU A 142 -0.49 17.79 4.70
C LEU A 142 0.75 18.29 5.45
N ASP A 143 0.90 18.05 6.75
CA ASP A 143 2.07 18.50 7.51
C ASP A 143 3.32 17.65 7.20
N LEU A 144 4.50 18.21 7.47
CA LEU A 144 5.81 17.58 7.28
C LEU A 144 5.94 16.23 8.02
N MET A 145 5.15 16.02 9.09
CA MET A 145 5.10 14.74 9.82
C MET A 145 4.42 13.61 9.04
N HIS A 146 3.61 13.94 8.03
CA HIS A 146 2.80 13.00 7.25
C HIS A 146 3.30 12.83 5.80
N LEU A 147 4.51 13.31 5.49
CA LEU A 147 5.07 13.22 4.13
C LEU A 147 5.38 11.77 3.73
N GLN A 148 5.84 10.94 4.66
CA GLN A 148 6.28 9.58 4.35
C GLN A 148 5.16 8.71 3.76
N PRO A 149 3.94 8.66 4.34
CA PRO A 149 2.80 8.00 3.70
C PRO A 149 2.48 8.49 2.29
N ILE A 150 2.58 9.81 2.04
CA ILE A 150 2.32 10.38 0.71
C ILE A 150 3.43 9.98 -0.28
N ILE A 151 4.69 9.97 0.18
CA ILE A 151 5.84 9.52 -0.61
C ILE A 151 5.61 8.08 -1.07
N GLU A 152 5.28 7.17 -0.15
CA GLU A 152 5.04 5.76 -0.45
C GLU A 152 3.83 5.56 -1.39
N ALA A 153 2.80 6.41 -1.27
CA ALA A 153 1.64 6.34 -2.16
C ALA A 153 1.95 6.80 -3.59
N LEU A 154 2.88 7.75 -3.76
CA LEU A 154 3.31 8.25 -5.07
C LEU A 154 4.38 7.36 -5.71
N ASP A 155 5.33 6.88 -4.90
CA ASP A 155 6.46 6.02 -5.25
C ASP A 155 6.09 4.55 -5.02
N GLY A 156 5.16 4.06 -5.85
CA GLY A 156 4.59 2.72 -5.70
C GLY A 156 5.57 1.58 -6.02
N ASP A 157 6.70 1.88 -6.65
CA ASP A 157 7.79 0.94 -6.91
C ASP A 157 8.94 1.02 -5.89
N VAL A 158 8.86 1.96 -4.94
CA VAL A 158 9.84 2.18 -3.87
C VAL A 158 11.24 2.48 -4.43
N SER A 159 11.30 3.14 -5.58
CA SER A 159 12.55 3.53 -6.23
C SER A 159 13.20 4.77 -5.58
N GLY A 160 12.45 5.53 -4.78
CA GLY A 160 12.81 6.85 -4.26
C GLY A 160 12.52 7.99 -5.24
N PHE A 161 11.99 7.67 -6.42
CA PHE A 161 11.70 8.60 -7.50
C PHE A 161 10.25 8.45 -7.96
N VAL A 162 9.73 9.51 -8.56
CA VAL A 162 8.37 9.55 -9.11
C VAL A 162 8.42 10.03 -10.54
N THR A 163 7.84 9.24 -11.41
CA THR A 163 7.72 9.49 -12.85
C THR A 163 6.38 10.16 -13.17
N ILE A 164 6.29 10.78 -14.35
CA ILE A 164 5.01 11.33 -14.84
C ILE A 164 3.93 10.23 -14.93
N GLN A 165 4.32 8.99 -15.26
CA GLN A 165 3.38 7.88 -15.37
C GLN A 165 2.78 7.51 -14.01
N GLU A 166 3.61 7.48 -12.96
CA GLU A 166 3.15 7.20 -11.60
C GLU A 166 2.23 8.28 -11.06
N ILE A 167 2.53 9.56 -11.34
CA ILE A 167 1.65 10.66 -10.97
C ILE A 167 0.32 10.60 -11.70
N ASN A 168 0.35 10.33 -13.01
CA ASN A 168 -0.89 10.18 -13.75
C ASN A 168 -1.70 8.98 -13.24
N ARG A 169 -1.04 7.89 -12.85
CA ARG A 169 -1.70 6.74 -12.23
C ARG A 169 -2.31 7.12 -10.87
N PHE A 170 -1.56 7.81 -10.02
CA PHE A 170 -1.99 8.27 -8.70
C PHE A 170 -3.19 9.23 -8.78
N THR A 171 -3.14 10.19 -9.70
CA THR A 171 -4.21 11.18 -9.91
C THR A 171 -5.44 10.58 -10.60
N THR A 172 -5.26 9.58 -11.46
CA THR A 172 -6.39 8.86 -12.08
C THR A 172 -7.09 7.92 -11.09
N ALA A 173 -6.37 7.42 -10.08
CA ALA A 173 -6.96 6.62 -9.00
C ALA A 173 -7.78 7.45 -8.00
N ARG A 174 -7.71 8.79 -8.07
CA ARG A 174 -8.48 9.69 -7.21
C ARG A 174 -9.99 9.44 -7.35
N PRO A 175 -10.74 9.33 -6.25
CA PRO A 175 -12.19 9.16 -6.29
C PRO A 175 -12.90 10.31 -7.03
N GLN A 176 -13.99 10.01 -7.72
CA GLN A 176 -14.76 11.02 -8.46
C GLN A 176 -15.30 12.08 -7.50
N GLY A 177 -15.10 13.35 -7.85
CA GLY A 177 -15.53 14.50 -7.05
C GLY A 177 -14.61 14.84 -5.87
N TRP A 178 -13.48 14.16 -5.71
CA TRP A 178 -12.45 14.56 -4.75
C TRP A 178 -11.46 15.52 -5.39
N SER A 179 -11.06 16.52 -4.60
CA SER A 179 -9.94 17.41 -4.91
C SER A 179 -8.60 16.69 -4.68
N LEU A 180 -7.51 17.21 -5.27
CA LEU A 180 -6.17 16.67 -5.01
C LEU A 180 -5.77 16.79 -3.52
N PRO A 181 -5.98 17.93 -2.82
CA PRO A 181 -5.67 18.03 -1.39
C PRO A 181 -6.37 16.97 -0.55
N ARG A 182 -7.66 16.72 -0.80
CA ARG A 182 -8.40 15.67 -0.09
C ARG A 182 -7.84 14.28 -0.37
N TRP A 183 -7.42 14.02 -1.61
CA TRP A 183 -6.79 12.75 -1.97
C TRP A 183 -5.44 12.56 -1.28
N LEU A 184 -4.61 13.59 -1.24
CA LEU A 184 -3.35 13.59 -0.51
C LEU A 184 -3.57 13.42 1.00
N ALA A 185 -4.58 14.08 1.58
CA ALA A 185 -4.94 13.94 2.98
C ALA A 185 -5.42 12.51 3.34
N TYR A 186 -6.07 11.81 2.40
CA TYR A 186 -6.37 10.39 2.59
C TYR A 186 -5.07 9.59 2.78
N TRP A 187 -4.06 9.77 1.93
CA TRP A 187 -2.79 9.04 2.10
C TRP A 187 -2.00 9.51 3.33
N ALA A 188 -2.04 10.80 3.65
CA ALA A 188 -1.37 11.39 4.80
C ALA A 188 -1.88 10.82 6.15
N THR A 189 -3.20 10.75 6.31
CA THR A 189 -3.85 10.39 7.57
C THR A 189 -4.99 9.38 7.41
N GLY A 190 -5.86 9.57 6.41
CA GLY A 190 -7.06 8.76 6.20
C GLY A 190 -6.82 7.24 6.06
N TRP A 191 -5.74 6.84 5.40
CA TRP A 191 -5.35 5.45 5.22
C TRP A 191 -5.05 4.78 6.56
N ARG A 192 -4.19 5.40 7.36
CA ARG A 192 -3.81 4.91 8.68
C ARG A 192 -5.02 4.83 9.62
N LEU A 193 -5.93 5.79 9.54
CA LEU A 193 -7.21 5.76 10.28
C LEU A 193 -8.08 4.58 9.84
N SER A 194 -8.18 4.33 8.54
CA SER A 194 -8.91 3.21 7.97
C SER A 194 -8.33 1.88 8.46
N MET A 195 -7.00 1.73 8.43
CA MET A 195 -6.31 0.53 8.90
C MET A 195 -6.53 0.29 10.41
N THR A 196 -6.56 1.36 11.20
CA THR A 196 -6.86 1.28 12.64
C THR A 196 -8.29 0.81 12.88
N GLU A 197 -9.26 1.34 12.12
CA GLU A 197 -10.66 0.90 12.20
C GLU A 197 -10.80 -0.58 11.81
N TYR A 198 -10.19 -1.01 10.70
CA TYR A 198 -10.24 -2.41 10.27
C TYR A 198 -9.57 -3.35 11.26
N ARG A 199 -8.45 -2.96 11.87
CA ARG A 199 -7.84 -3.73 12.96
C ARG A 199 -8.82 -3.94 14.11
N GLN A 200 -9.51 -2.89 14.56
CA GLN A 200 -10.50 -3.02 15.63
C GLN A 200 -11.64 -3.98 15.24
N ARG A 201 -12.14 -3.89 14.00
CA ARG A 201 -13.17 -4.81 13.48
C ARG A 201 -12.67 -6.26 13.44
N ILE A 202 -11.46 -6.50 12.94
CA ILE A 202 -10.83 -7.83 12.90
C ILE A 202 -10.71 -8.41 14.31
N MET A 203 -10.21 -7.63 15.27
CA MET A 203 -10.08 -8.07 16.66
C MET A 203 -11.44 -8.32 17.31
N SER A 204 -12.47 -7.54 16.98
CA SER A 204 -13.84 -7.77 17.44
C SER A 204 -14.41 -9.09 16.92
N VAL A 205 -14.18 -9.43 15.64
CA VAL A 205 -14.60 -10.71 15.07
C VAL A 205 -13.87 -11.86 15.75
N LEU A 206 -12.55 -11.72 15.95
CA LEU A 206 -11.75 -12.74 16.64
C LEU A 206 -12.24 -12.98 18.07
N ASN A 207 -12.51 -11.92 18.84
CA ASN A 207 -13.06 -12.04 20.20
C ASN A 207 -14.43 -12.72 20.19
N ALA A 208 -15.31 -12.38 19.25
CA ALA A 208 -16.59 -13.07 19.11
C ALA A 208 -16.43 -14.58 18.80
N MET A 209 -15.40 -14.96 18.04
CA MET A 209 -15.09 -16.38 17.81
C MET A 209 -14.65 -17.09 19.09
N PHE A 210 -13.87 -16.42 19.95
CA PHE A 210 -13.52 -16.93 21.28
C PHE A 210 -14.74 -17.08 22.18
N ASP A 211 -15.64 -16.10 22.22
CA ASP A 211 -16.88 -16.17 23.02
C ASP A 211 -17.77 -17.34 22.58
N MET A 212 -17.82 -17.62 21.27
CA MET A 212 -18.57 -18.78 20.74
C MET A 212 -17.90 -20.13 21.02
N ALA A 213 -16.60 -20.15 21.31
CA ALA A 213 -15.86 -21.39 21.53
C ALA A 213 -16.37 -22.18 22.76
N ASP A 214 -16.92 -21.48 23.76
CA ASP A 214 -17.51 -22.08 24.95
C ASP A 214 -18.78 -22.89 24.64
N GLY A 215 -19.51 -22.50 23.60
CA GLY A 215 -20.70 -23.20 23.10
C GLY A 215 -20.38 -24.47 22.30
N VAL A 216 -19.12 -24.70 21.94
CA VAL A 216 -18.71 -25.87 21.15
C VAL A 216 -18.80 -27.14 22.00
N ARG A 217 -19.16 -28.26 21.36
CA ARG A 217 -19.20 -29.60 21.97
C ARG A 217 -17.87 -29.89 22.68
N HIS A 218 -17.93 -30.36 23.92
CA HIS A 218 -16.75 -30.63 24.76
C HIS A 218 -15.60 -31.35 24.04
N ALA A 219 -15.89 -32.35 23.20
CA ALA A 219 -14.89 -33.10 22.44
C ALA A 219 -14.05 -32.23 21.49
N ASN A 220 -14.59 -31.12 20.99
CA ASN A 220 -13.94 -30.24 20.03
C ASN A 220 -13.36 -28.96 20.67
N ARG A 221 -13.67 -28.68 21.94
CA ARG A 221 -13.27 -27.43 22.60
C ARG A 221 -11.77 -27.21 22.60
N SER A 222 -10.99 -28.24 22.92
CA SER A 222 -9.53 -28.15 22.90
C SER A 222 -9.00 -27.79 21.51
N ASN A 223 -9.52 -28.43 20.45
CA ASN A 223 -9.07 -28.18 19.09
C ASN A 223 -9.43 -26.77 18.61
N VAL A 224 -10.66 -26.31 18.91
CA VAL A 224 -11.10 -24.95 18.57
C VAL A 224 -10.27 -23.91 19.32
N HIS A 225 -10.03 -24.11 20.62
CA HIS A 225 -9.22 -23.19 21.40
C HIS A 225 -7.78 -23.12 20.88
N SER A 226 -7.15 -24.26 20.58
CA SER A 226 -5.80 -24.28 19.97
C SER A 226 -5.76 -23.58 18.61
N TYR A 227 -6.78 -23.76 17.77
CA TYR A 227 -6.90 -23.05 16.50
C TYR A 227 -7.00 -21.53 16.71
N LEU A 228 -7.90 -21.08 17.60
CA LEU A 228 -8.11 -19.66 17.84
C LEU A 228 -6.87 -18.98 18.44
N GLU A 229 -6.14 -19.65 19.33
CA GLU A 229 -4.87 -19.12 19.86
C GLU A 229 -3.82 -18.97 18.76
N ALA A 230 -3.69 -19.95 17.85
CA ALA A 230 -2.77 -19.84 16.72
C ALA A 230 -3.16 -18.68 15.78
N VAL A 231 -4.44 -18.54 15.44
CA VAL A 231 -4.95 -17.45 14.61
C VAL A 231 -4.72 -16.10 15.28
N LYS A 232 -4.95 -16.00 16.59
CA LYS A 232 -4.76 -14.76 17.36
C LYS A 232 -3.32 -14.25 17.30
N VAL A 233 -2.33 -15.14 17.38
CA VAL A 233 -0.92 -14.74 17.25
C VAL A 233 -0.68 -14.14 15.86
N VAL A 234 -1.06 -14.85 14.80
CA VAL A 234 -0.87 -14.40 13.41
C VAL A 234 -1.57 -13.06 13.14
N VAL A 235 -2.83 -12.92 13.57
CA VAL A 235 -3.61 -11.68 13.40
C VAL A 235 -2.98 -10.52 14.17
N ASN A 236 -2.51 -10.75 15.40
CA ASN A 236 -1.84 -9.72 16.18
C ASN A 236 -0.53 -9.28 15.54
N GLU A 237 0.27 -10.21 15.03
CA GLU A 237 1.52 -9.91 14.32
C GLU A 237 1.24 -9.07 13.06
N MET A 238 0.32 -9.52 12.21
CA MET A 238 -0.05 -8.85 10.95
C MET A 238 -0.66 -7.46 11.16
N THR A 239 -1.37 -7.23 12.27
CA THR A 239 -2.05 -5.95 12.54
C THR A 239 -1.30 -5.06 13.53
N SER A 240 -0.14 -5.51 14.02
CA SER A 240 0.62 -4.83 15.08
C SER A 240 1.05 -3.42 14.71
N SER A 241 1.32 -3.14 13.43
CA SER A 241 1.78 -1.85 12.90
C SER A 241 0.66 -0.81 12.74
N PHE A 242 -0.61 -1.23 12.71
CA PHE A 242 -1.75 -0.34 12.48
C PHE A 242 -2.27 0.33 13.76
N GLN A 243 -1.39 0.65 14.72
CA GLN A 243 -1.79 1.35 15.94
C GLN A 243 -1.84 2.86 15.68
N GLY A 244 -2.97 3.34 15.14
CA GLY A 244 -3.18 4.76 14.89
C GLY A 244 -3.44 5.58 16.14
N ASN A 245 -3.24 6.90 16.02
CA ASN A 245 -3.66 7.87 17.04
C ASN A 245 -5.19 7.98 17.06
N THR A 246 -5.81 7.54 18.15
CA THR A 246 -7.28 7.61 18.37
C THR A 246 -7.81 9.05 18.27
N GLU A 247 -6.96 10.06 18.50
CA GLU A 247 -7.34 11.47 18.47
C GLU A 247 -7.77 11.97 17.08
N GLU A 248 -7.28 11.35 16.00
CA GLU A 248 -7.58 11.75 14.61
C GLU A 248 -8.82 11.03 14.04
N LEU A 249 -9.46 10.14 14.81
CA LEU A 249 -10.62 9.36 14.34
C LEU A 249 -11.82 10.22 13.91
N PHE A 250 -11.92 11.47 14.38
CA PHE A 250 -12.97 12.41 13.95
C PHE A 250 -12.90 12.76 12.45
N LEU A 251 -11.76 12.53 11.78
CA LEU A 251 -11.58 12.76 10.35
C LEU A 251 -12.13 11.61 9.49
N LEU A 252 -12.26 10.41 10.07
CA LEU A 252 -12.70 9.19 9.37
C LEU A 252 -14.01 9.36 8.58
N PRO A 253 -15.06 10.07 9.07
CA PRO A 253 -16.27 10.31 8.31
C PRO A 253 -16.03 11.00 6.96
N ARG A 254 -14.95 11.81 6.83
CA ARG A 254 -14.58 12.48 5.57
C ARG A 254 -14.13 11.49 4.50
N PHE A 255 -13.63 10.32 4.88
CA PHE A 255 -13.14 9.28 3.96
C PHE A 255 -14.09 8.09 3.83
N GLN A 256 -15.12 8.01 4.69
CA GLN A 256 -15.97 6.84 4.84
C GLN A 256 -16.69 6.39 3.56
N ALA A 257 -17.06 7.33 2.68
CA ALA A 257 -17.68 6.99 1.39
C ALA A 257 -16.72 6.19 0.51
N TYR A 258 -15.46 6.61 0.42
CA TYR A 258 -14.42 5.90 -0.33
C TYR A 258 -14.04 4.57 0.34
N ILE A 259 -13.87 4.57 1.66
CA ILE A 259 -13.56 3.35 2.43
C ILE A 259 -14.63 2.27 2.18
N LYS A 260 -15.92 2.64 2.23
CA LYS A 260 -17.03 1.71 1.96
C LYS A 260 -17.05 1.23 0.50
N GLN A 261 -16.71 2.10 -0.44
CA GLN A 261 -16.62 1.74 -1.85
C GLN A 261 -15.52 0.69 -2.08
N GLU A 262 -14.34 0.89 -1.47
CA GLU A 262 -13.24 -0.07 -1.53
C GLU A 262 -13.55 -1.37 -0.79
N GLU A 263 -14.24 -1.28 0.36
CA GLU A 263 -14.74 -2.46 1.09
C GLU A 263 -15.68 -3.30 0.21
N GLU A 264 -16.62 -2.64 -0.49
CA GLU A 264 -17.56 -3.30 -1.39
C GLU A 264 -16.88 -3.85 -2.65
N ARG A 265 -15.84 -3.18 -3.16
CA ARG A 265 -15.00 -3.71 -4.24
C ARG A 265 -14.33 -5.01 -3.81
N MET A 266 -13.70 -5.02 -2.64
CA MET A 266 -13.04 -6.22 -2.10
C MET A 266 -14.04 -7.34 -1.81
N ARG A 267 -15.18 -7.02 -1.19
CA ARG A 267 -16.26 -7.97 -0.92
C ARG A 267 -16.70 -8.70 -2.19
N ARG A 268 -17.00 -7.97 -3.26
CA ARG A 268 -17.41 -8.57 -4.54
C ARG A 268 -16.34 -9.49 -5.13
N HIS A 269 -15.06 -9.13 -5.04
CA HIS A 269 -13.98 -9.98 -5.51
C HIS A 269 -13.84 -11.27 -4.68
N LEU A 270 -13.94 -11.15 -3.35
CA LEU A 270 -13.90 -12.31 -2.44
C LEU A 270 -15.09 -13.25 -2.64
N GLU A 271 -16.30 -12.71 -2.80
CA GLU A 271 -17.50 -13.50 -3.10
C GLU A 271 -17.38 -14.21 -4.45
N THR A 272 -16.82 -13.54 -5.46
CA THR A 272 -16.55 -14.15 -6.78
C THR A 272 -15.57 -15.32 -6.67
N ALA A 273 -14.55 -15.18 -5.84
CA ALA A 273 -13.59 -16.23 -5.53
C ALA A 273 -14.11 -17.24 -4.49
N LYS A 274 -15.34 -17.08 -3.97
CA LYS A 274 -15.92 -17.89 -2.88
C LYS A 274 -15.03 -17.98 -1.64
N TYR A 275 -14.23 -16.93 -1.40
CA TYR A 275 -13.23 -16.88 -0.33
C TYR A 275 -12.13 -17.97 -0.41
N ASP A 276 -11.95 -18.58 -1.58
CA ASP A 276 -10.88 -19.54 -1.87
C ASP A 276 -9.60 -18.75 -2.23
N LEU A 277 -8.59 -18.83 -1.36
CA LEU A 277 -7.34 -18.07 -1.43
C LEU A 277 -6.14 -19.01 -1.55
N ASP A 278 -6.18 -19.89 -2.55
CA ASP A 278 -5.35 -21.08 -2.63
C ASP A 278 -3.96 -20.80 -3.19
N ALA A 279 -3.83 -19.68 -3.91
CA ALA A 279 -2.63 -19.32 -4.64
C ALA A 279 -2.35 -17.80 -4.60
N PRO A 280 -1.07 -17.39 -4.67
CA PRO A 280 -0.67 -15.98 -4.75
C PRO A 280 -1.30 -15.24 -5.93
N ASP A 281 -1.55 -15.92 -7.05
CA ASP A 281 -2.16 -15.33 -8.24
C ASP A 281 -3.64 -14.98 -8.02
N THR A 282 -4.36 -15.80 -7.25
CA THR A 282 -5.75 -15.53 -6.84
C THR A 282 -5.82 -14.29 -5.95
N LEU A 283 -4.87 -14.14 -5.02
CA LEU A 283 -4.72 -12.94 -4.19
C LEU A 283 -4.38 -11.70 -5.03
N ALA A 284 -3.50 -11.81 -6.02
CA ALA A 284 -3.16 -10.71 -6.92
C ALA A 284 -4.37 -10.27 -7.78
N PHE A 285 -5.21 -11.23 -8.18
CA PHE A 285 -6.45 -10.95 -8.89
C PHE A 285 -7.48 -10.20 -8.02
N ILE A 286 -7.66 -10.65 -6.77
CA ILE A 286 -8.60 -10.04 -5.81
C ILE A 286 -8.15 -8.63 -5.41
N ASN A 287 -6.85 -8.45 -5.16
CA ASN A 287 -6.29 -7.14 -4.77
C ASN A 287 -6.24 -6.14 -5.94
N GLY A 288 -6.23 -6.64 -7.18
CA GLY A 288 -6.01 -5.84 -8.38
C GLY A 288 -4.54 -5.45 -8.56
N ARG A 289 -4.18 -4.97 -9.77
CA ARG A 289 -2.79 -4.65 -10.16
C ARG A 289 -2.10 -3.54 -9.36
N CYS A 290 -2.82 -2.82 -8.50
CA CYS A 290 -2.26 -1.79 -7.62
C CYS A 290 -2.02 -2.28 -6.19
N GLY A 291 -2.48 -3.48 -5.82
CA GLY A 291 -2.34 -3.99 -4.45
C GLY A 291 -3.15 -3.18 -3.43
N LEU A 292 -3.51 -3.84 -2.33
CA LEU A 292 -3.74 -3.12 -1.08
C LEU A 292 -2.40 -2.47 -0.74
N GLU A 293 -2.33 -1.15 -0.91
CA GLU A 293 -1.53 -0.22 -0.11
C GLU A 293 -0.32 -0.92 0.51
N ARG A 294 0.75 -1.06 -0.28
CA ARG A 294 1.99 -1.75 0.10
C ARG A 294 2.66 -1.00 1.24
N ALA A 295 2.13 -1.17 2.44
CA ALA A 295 2.84 -0.86 3.67
C ALA A 295 3.99 -1.85 3.76
N SER A 296 5.21 -1.36 3.58
CA SER A 296 6.38 -2.13 3.94
C SER A 296 6.30 -2.43 5.44
N PRO A 297 6.40 -3.69 5.89
CA PRO A 297 6.84 -3.92 7.24
C PRO A 297 8.28 -3.44 7.32
N LEU A 298 8.58 -2.68 8.38
CA LEU A 298 9.95 -2.42 8.82
C LEU A 298 10.71 -3.73 9.02
#